data_AF-A0A7W1LUS7-F1
#
_entry.id   AF-A0A7W1LUS7-F1
#
_cell.length_a   1.000
_cell.length_b   1.000
_cell.length_c   1.000
_cell.angle_alpha   90.00
_cell.angle_beta   90.00
_cell.angle_gamma   90.00
#
_symmetry.space_group_name_H-M   'P 1'
#
loop_
_entity.id
_entity.type
_entity.pdbx_description
1 polymer ?
#
loop_
_entity_poly.entity_id
_entity_poly.type
_entity_poly.pdbx_seq_one_letter_code
_entity_poly.pdbx_strand_id
1 'polypeptide(L)' 'MTIRRGEPWGEEVPRPEHVAVASSDAELAAMVASDPGAVMATSGGDVHAALGRPSGRGATARRLPMDLLR' A
#
# COMPACT_ATOMS: atom_id res chain seq x y z
N MET A 1 13.72 0.09 1.78
CA MET A 1 13.68 -1.39 1.69
C MET A 1 14.58 -1.86 0.55
N THR A 2 15.48 -2.81 0.80
CA THR A 2 16.22 -3.52 -0.27
C THR A 2 15.65 -4.92 -0.38
N ILE A 3 14.95 -5.22 -1.48
CA ILE A 3 14.38 -6.55 -1.75
C ILE A 3 15.42 -7.37 -2.51
N ARG A 4 15.74 -8.58 -2.05
CA ARG A 4 16.63 -9.47 -2.82
C ARG A 4 15.86 -10.18 -3.92
N ARG A 5 16.56 -10.55 -4.98
CA ARG A 5 15.98 -11.35 -6.07
C ARG A 5 15.35 -12.64 -5.51
N GLY A 6 14.05 -12.80 -5.74
CA GLY A 6 13.29 -13.97 -5.29
C GLY A 6 12.62 -13.83 -3.92
N GLU A 7 12.87 -12.75 -3.17
CA GLU A 7 12.13 -12.47 -1.93
C GLU A 7 10.75 -11.89 -2.26
N PRO A 8 9.71 -12.25 -1.47
CA PRO A 8 8.38 -11.71 -1.65
C PRO A 8 8.37 -10.20 -1.38
N TRP A 9 7.61 -9.49 -2.21
CA TRP A 9 7.38 -8.07 -2.03
C TRP A 9 6.41 -7.89 -0.86
N GLY A 10 6.95 -7.50 0.30
CA GLY A 10 6.18 -7.32 1.52
C GLY A 10 5.76 -8.63 2.19
N GLU A 11 4.77 -8.52 3.08
CA GLU A 11 4.27 -9.65 3.88
C GLU A 11 2.73 -9.72 3.81
N GLU A 12 2.19 -10.92 3.94
CA GLU A 12 0.75 -11.12 4.06
C GLU A 12 0.33 -10.91 5.53
N VAL A 13 -0.65 -10.05 5.74
CA VAL A 13 -1.18 -9.69 7.06
C VAL A 13 -2.69 -9.88 7.07
N PRO A 14 -3.32 -10.09 8.25
CA PRO A 14 -4.76 -9.95 8.38
C PRO A 14 -5.19 -8.58 7.85
N ARG A 15 -6.28 -8.55 7.10
CA ARG A 15 -6.78 -7.28 6.55
C ARG A 15 -7.15 -6.34 7.70
N PRO A 16 -6.60 -5.11 7.77
CA PRO A 16 -6.99 -4.15 8.79
C PRO A 16 -8.45 -3.72 8.58
N GLU A 17 -9.25 -3.69 9.66
CA GLU A 17 -10.67 -3.32 9.60
C GLU A 17 -10.89 -1.83 9.32
N HIS A 18 -9.99 -0.98 9.80
CA HIS A 18 -10.12 0.49 9.75
C HIS A 18 -8.90 1.15 9.11
N VAL A 19 -8.55 0.75 7.88
CA VAL A 19 -7.49 1.41 7.10
C VAL A 19 -8.09 2.49 6.19
N ALA A 20 -7.48 3.68 6.19
CA ALA A 20 -7.85 4.71 5.24
C ALA A 20 -7.44 4.27 3.82
N VAL A 21 -8.33 4.44 2.84
CA VAL A 21 -8.14 3.96 1.47
C VAL A 21 -8.07 5.14 0.52
N ALA A 22 -6.93 5.30 -0.15
CA ALA A 22 -6.76 6.26 -1.23
C ALA A 22 -7.26 5.67 -2.56
N SER A 23 -8.01 6.46 -3.31
CA SER A 23 -8.54 6.11 -4.63
C SER A 23 -7.66 6.58 -5.80
N SER A 24 -6.65 7.42 -5.52
CA SER A 24 -5.69 7.96 -6.49
C SER A 24 -4.33 8.22 -5.86
N ASP A 25 -3.29 8.40 -6.68
CA ASP A 25 -1.93 8.69 -6.18
C ASP A 25 -1.85 10.08 -5.52
N ALA A 26 -2.62 11.06 -6.01
CA ALA A 26 -2.68 12.39 -5.42
C ALA A 26 -3.28 12.35 -4.00
N GLU A 27 -4.34 11.57 -3.81
CA GLU A 27 -4.94 11.35 -2.49
C GLU A 27 -3.98 10.60 -1.57
N LEU A 28 -3.34 9.54 -2.07
CA LEU A 28 -2.33 8.80 -1.31
C LEU A 28 -1.18 9.71 -0.86
N ALA A 29 -0.67 10.57 -1.75
CA ALA A 29 0.40 11.52 -1.43
C ALA A 29 -0.04 12.54 -0.36
N ALA A 30 -1.26 13.05 -0.44
CA ALA A 30 -1.81 13.97 0.57
C ALA A 30 -1.93 13.30 1.95
N MET A 31 -2.43 12.06 1.99
CA MET A 31 -2.53 11.29 3.23
C MET A 31 -1.15 11.05 3.85
N VAL A 32 -0.17 10.59 3.05
CA VAL A 32 1.22 10.38 3.48
C VAL A 32 1.86 11.67 3.99
N ALA A 33 1.59 12.81 3.36
CA ALA A 33 2.11 14.10 3.83
C ALA A 33 1.52 14.50 5.18
N SER A 34 0.26 14.15 5.45
CA SER A 34 -0.41 14.43 6.73
C SER A 34 0.04 13.52 7.87
N ASP A 35 0.30 12.24 7.59
CA ASP A 35 0.79 11.26 8.54
C ASP A 35 1.73 10.24 7.85
N PRO A 36 3.05 10.52 7.80
CA PRO A 36 4.02 9.66 7.13
C PRO A 36 4.18 8.26 7.74
N GLY A 37 3.66 8.02 8.95
CA GLY A 37 3.77 6.75 9.66
C GLY A 37 2.51 5.88 9.58
N ALA A 38 1.39 6.44 9.10
CA ALA A 38 0.12 5.72 9.07
C ALA A 38 0.12 4.58 8.03
N VAL A 39 -0.56 3.49 8.40
CA VAL A 39 -0.89 2.40 7.48
C VAL A 39 -2.04 2.88 6.59
N MET A 40 -1.84 2.83 5.28
CA MET A 40 -2.82 3.27 4.28
C MET A 40 -3.00 2.18 3.22
N ALA A 41 -4.18 2.12 2.62
CA ALA A 41 -4.48 1.24 1.50
C ALA A 41 -4.69 2.06 0.22
N THR A 42 -4.52 1.41 -0.94
CA THR A 42 -4.82 2.01 -2.24
C THR A 42 -5.77 1.12 -3.05
N SER A 43 -6.79 1.73 -3.65
CA SER A 43 -7.74 1.09 -4.56
C SER A 43 -7.66 1.62 -6.00
N GLY A 44 -6.74 2.55 -6.28
CA GLY A 44 -6.62 3.18 -7.60
C GLY A 44 -5.30 3.95 -7.77
N GLY A 45 -5.17 4.61 -8.92
CA GLY A 45 -3.90 5.26 -9.32
C GLY A 45 -2.85 4.28 -9.86
N ASP A 46 -1.69 4.83 -10.17
CA ASP A 46 -0.55 4.14 -10.75
C ASP A 46 0.09 3.19 -9.74
N VAL A 47 0.10 3.52 -8.45
CA VAL A 47 0.60 2.60 -7.40
C VAL A 47 -0.25 1.33 -7.37
N HIS A 48 -1.58 1.45 -7.38
CA HIS A 48 -2.46 0.28 -7.43
C HIS A 48 -2.33 -0.52 -8.73
N ALA A 49 -2.14 0.17 -9.85
CA ALA A 49 -1.92 -0.47 -11.15
C ALA A 49 -0.59 -1.22 -11.21
N ALA A 50 0.49 -0.66 -10.67
CA ALA A 50 1.82 -1.27 -10.61
C ALA A 50 1.84 -2.56 -9.78
N LEU A 51 0.95 -2.67 -8.79
CA LEU A 51 0.75 -3.87 -7.97
C LEU A 51 -0.16 -4.92 -8.64
N GLY A 52 -0.56 -4.72 -9.90
CA GLY A 52 -1.39 -5.67 -10.65
C GLY A 52 -2.88 -5.59 -10.32
N ARG A 53 -3.36 -4.47 -9.77
CA ARG A 53 -4.77 -4.23 -9.42
C ARG A 53 -5.36 -5.30 -8.49
N PRO A 54 -4.75 -5.53 -7.31
CA PRO A 54 -5.17 -6.59 -6.41
C PRO A 54 -6.61 -6.38 -5.94
N SER A 55 -7.42 -7.45 -5.97
CA SER A 55 -8.81 -7.39 -5.52
C SER A 55 -8.90 -7.29 -3.99
N GLY A 56 -9.59 -6.29 -3.46
CA GLY A 56 -9.82 -6.14 -2.03
C GLY A 56 -10.94 -7.02 -1.49
N ARG A 57 -11.00 -8.32 -1.83
CA ARG A 57 -12.07 -9.26 -1.38
C ARG A 57 -11.58 -10.38 -0.45
N GLY A 58 -10.29 -10.40 -0.07
CA GLY A 58 -9.71 -11.40 0.83
C GLY A 58 -9.77 -11.03 2.31
N ALA A 59 -9.61 -12.06 3.17
CA ALA A 59 -9.39 -11.92 4.61
C ALA A 59 -7.99 -11.40 4.97
N THR A 60 -7.07 -11.47 4.02
CA THR A 60 -5.69 -10.99 4.15
C THR A 60 -5.41 -9.85 3.18
N ALA A 61 -4.41 -9.04 3.52
CA ALA A 61 -3.86 -7.97 2.71
C ALA A 61 -2.33 -8.12 2.62
N ARG A 62 -1.72 -7.54 1.58
CA ARG A 62 -0.26 -7.50 1.45
C ARG A 62 0.25 -6.17 1.97
N ARG A 63 1.02 -6.18 3.05
CA ARG A 63 1.68 -4.98 3.59
C ARG A 63 2.98 -4.75 2.83
N LEU A 64 3.08 -3.62 2.16
CA LEU A 64 4.25 -3.21 1.38
C LEU A 64 4.91 -2.02 2.07
N PRO A 65 6.13 -2.15 2.59
CA PRO A 65 6.86 -0.99 3.10
C PRO A 65 7.32 -0.14 1.90
N MET A 66 6.90 1.12 1.87
CA MET A 66 7.32 2.09 0.85
C MET A 66 8.22 3.14 1.48
N ASP A 67 9.43 3.30 0.94
CA ASP A 67 10.29 4.38 1.37
C ASP A 67 9.78 5.70 0.78
N LEU A 68 9.69 6.73 1.61
CA LEU A 68 9.40 8.08 1.15
C LEU A 68 10.71 8.76 0.77
N LEU A 69 10.82 9.13 -0.51
CA LEU A 69 11.87 10.03 -0.95
C LEU A 69 11.47 11.45 -0.50
N ARG A 70 12.37 12.11 0.24
CA ARG A 70 12.25 13.52 0.62
C ARG A 70 13.03 14.39 -0.34
#